data_AF-A0A350P0S3-F1
#
_entry.id   AF-A0A350P0S3-F1
#
_cell.length_a   1.000
_cell.length_b   1.000
_cell.length_c   1.000
_cell.angle_alpha   90.00
_cell.angle_beta   90.00
_cell.angle_gamma   90.00
#
_symmetry.space_group_name_H-M   'P 1'
#
loop_
_entity.id
_entity.type
_entity.pdbx_description
1 polymer ?
#
loop_
_entity_poly.entity_id
_entity_poly.type
_entity_poly.pdbx_seq_one_letter_code
_entity_poly.pdbx_strand_id
1 'polypeptide(L)'
;MTLIVPEYVLAQRAAKQEAEKNAKKKSLKDRMPQPTGWRILVMPYMGKEKTDGGVYVPDQVRERESRATVVAYVIKLGPLAYQDRDKFGDNDPWCKEGDWVCIGRYAGSRFNIEGGEVRIINDDEVIATIVDPDDVKNYGA
;
A
#
# COMPACT_ATOMS: atom_id res chain seq x y z
N MET A 1 23.72 -18.05 34.45
CA MET A 1 23.66 -16.63 34.07
C MET A 1 22.29 -16.38 33.47
N THR A 2 21.33 -15.97 34.28
CA THR A 2 19.95 -15.76 33.83
C THR A 2 19.91 -14.39 33.16
N LEU A 3 19.70 -14.35 31.84
CA LEU A 3 19.46 -13.09 31.14
C LEU A 3 18.14 -12.51 31.66
N ILE A 4 18.23 -11.41 32.41
CA ILE A 4 17.05 -10.64 32.84
C ILE A 4 16.46 -10.00 31.58
N VAL A 5 15.36 -10.57 31.10
CA VAL A 5 14.61 -10.02 29.97
C VAL A 5 13.70 -8.91 30.53
N PRO A 6 13.74 -7.68 29.99
CA PRO A 6 12.85 -6.61 30.44
C PRO A 6 11.36 -6.98 30.29
N GLU A 7 10.52 -6.56 31.24
CA GLU A 7 9.08 -6.89 31.24
C GLU A 7 8.37 -6.49 29.95
N TYR A 8 8.71 -5.35 29.36
CA TYR A 8 8.11 -4.90 28.09
C TYR A 8 8.39 -5.87 26.92
N VAL A 9 9.54 -6.57 26.94
CA VAL A 9 9.87 -7.59 25.93
C VAL A 9 9.01 -8.84 26.13
N LEU A 10 8.76 -9.24 27.38
CA LEU A 10 7.86 -10.35 27.69
C LEU A 10 6.41 -10.01 27.30
N ALA A 11 5.95 -8.80 27.62
CA ALA A 11 4.64 -8.30 27.22
C ALA A 11 4.48 -8.28 25.69
N GLN A 12 5.50 -7.79 24.96
CA GLN A 12 5.49 -7.80 23.50
C GLN A 12 5.42 -9.23 22.92
N ARG A 13 6.16 -10.19 23.49
CA ARG A 13 6.11 -11.60 23.07
C ARG A 13 4.73 -12.22 23.29
N ALA A 14 4.13 -11.98 24.46
CA ALA A 14 2.78 -12.47 24.76
C ALA A 14 1.74 -11.86 23.81
N ALA A 15 1.79 -10.54 23.60
CA ALA A 15 0.91 -9.84 22.66
C ALA A 15 1.07 -10.36 21.23
N LYS A 16 2.32 -10.64 20.79
CA LYS A 16 2.57 -11.24 19.46
C LYS A 16 1.93 -12.62 19.33
N GLN A 17 2.07 -13.50 20.32
CA GLN A 17 1.46 -14.84 20.28
C GLN A 17 -0.06 -14.79 20.22
N GLU A 18 -0.69 -13.86 20.96
CA GLU A 18 -2.12 -13.63 20.90
C GLU A 18 -2.55 -13.09 19.53
N ALA A 19 -1.81 -12.13 18.98
CA ALA A 19 -2.05 -11.59 17.65
C ALA A 19 -1.95 -12.68 16.56
N GLU A 20 -0.97 -13.58 16.63
CA GLU A 20 -0.83 -14.72 15.72
C GLU A 20 -2.02 -15.67 15.80
N LYS A 21 -2.53 -15.98 17.00
CA LYS A 21 -3.73 -16.80 17.18
C LYS A 21 -4.97 -16.14 16.57
N ASN A 22 -5.09 -14.82 16.72
CA ASN A 22 -6.20 -14.06 16.16
C ASN A 22 -6.11 -13.94 14.63
N ALA A 23 -4.90 -13.75 14.09
CA ALA A 23 -4.66 -13.66 12.65
C ALA A 23 -5.06 -14.94 11.91
N LYS A 24 -4.82 -16.12 12.49
CA LYS A 24 -5.23 -17.42 11.92
C LYS A 24 -6.74 -17.55 11.68
N LYS A 25 -7.57 -16.74 12.33
CA LYS A 25 -9.03 -16.76 12.21
C LYS A 25 -9.56 -15.76 11.16
N LYS A 26 -8.70 -14.94 10.57
CA LYS A 26 -9.06 -13.83 9.68
C LYS A 26 -8.61 -14.09 8.25
N SER A 27 -9.35 -13.53 7.29
CA SER A 27 -8.95 -13.56 5.87
C SER A 27 -7.70 -12.70 5.63
N LEU A 28 -7.01 -12.90 4.51
CA LEU A 28 -5.90 -12.02 4.09
C LEU A 28 -6.31 -10.56 3.99
N LYS A 29 -7.51 -10.28 3.47
CA LYS A 29 -8.07 -8.93 3.33
C LYS A 29 -8.23 -8.23 4.69
N ASP A 30 -8.67 -8.97 5.71
CA ASP A 30 -8.86 -8.43 7.07
C ASP A 30 -7.54 -8.31 7.85
N ARG A 31 -6.48 -8.94 7.36
CA ARG A 31 -5.12 -8.83 7.90
C ARG A 31 -4.33 -7.67 7.29
N MET A 32 -4.83 -7.02 6.23
CA MET A 32 -4.17 -5.86 5.63
C MET A 32 -4.11 -4.70 6.63
N PRO A 33 -3.05 -3.86 6.56
CA PRO A 33 -2.98 -2.64 7.34
C PRO A 33 -4.26 -1.81 7.22
N GLN A 34 -4.71 -1.21 8.32
CA GLN A 34 -5.86 -0.30 8.31
C GLN A 34 -5.32 1.12 8.39
N PRO A 35 -5.47 1.95 7.33
CA PRO A 35 -4.98 3.32 7.36
C PRO A 35 -5.74 4.14 8.40
N THR A 36 -5.03 5.02 9.10
CA THR A 36 -5.59 5.89 10.15
C THR A 36 -5.58 7.35 9.72
N GLY A 37 -6.55 8.12 10.23
CA GLY A 37 -6.68 9.54 9.90
C GLY A 37 -6.91 9.76 8.42
N TRP A 38 -6.16 10.70 7.83
CA TRP A 38 -6.25 11.11 6.43
C TRP A 38 -5.40 10.25 5.47
N ARG A 39 -4.90 9.10 5.93
CA ARG A 39 -4.01 8.25 5.14
C ARG A 39 -4.79 7.33 4.21
N ILE A 40 -4.15 6.91 3.13
CA ILE A 40 -4.70 5.97 2.15
C ILE A 40 -3.75 4.78 2.01
N LEU A 41 -4.30 3.57 2.01
CA LEU A 41 -3.56 2.35 1.71
C LEU A 41 -3.64 2.08 0.20
N VAL A 42 -2.49 1.99 -0.45
CA VAL A 42 -2.39 1.71 -1.88
C VAL A 42 -1.45 0.53 -2.16
N MET A 43 -1.66 -0.14 -3.29
CA MET A 43 -0.82 -1.21 -3.78
C MET A 43 -0.11 -0.76 -5.06
N PRO A 44 1.23 -0.58 -5.05
CA PRO A 44 1.97 -0.18 -6.24
C PRO A 44 1.78 -1.16 -7.39
N TYR A 45 1.68 -0.64 -8.61
CA TYR A 45 1.55 -1.47 -9.80
C TYR A 45 2.83 -2.29 -10.04
N MET A 46 2.69 -3.61 -10.14
CA MET A 46 3.79 -4.55 -10.37
C MET A 46 4.26 -4.58 -11.84
N GLY A 47 3.57 -3.89 -12.73
CA GLY A 47 3.83 -3.98 -14.17
C GLY A 47 3.26 -5.25 -14.79
N LYS A 48 3.27 -5.27 -16.13
CA LYS A 48 2.78 -6.38 -16.94
C LYS A 48 3.52 -7.68 -16.63
N GLU A 49 2.78 -8.78 -16.61
CA GLU A 49 3.36 -10.12 -16.50
C GLU A 49 4.12 -10.53 -17.77
N LYS A 50 3.72 -9.98 -18.92
CA LYS A 50 4.30 -10.26 -20.23
C LYS A 50 4.65 -8.97 -20.94
N THR A 51 5.74 -8.99 -21.70
CA THR A 51 6.02 -7.94 -22.68
C THR A 51 4.97 -7.94 -23.79
N ASP A 52 4.90 -6.86 -24.57
CA ASP A 52 3.96 -6.77 -25.71
C ASP A 52 4.21 -7.89 -26.76
N GLY A 53 5.43 -8.47 -26.78
CA GLY A 53 5.78 -9.64 -27.59
C GLY A 53 5.46 -11.00 -26.96
N GLY A 54 4.82 -11.03 -25.78
CA GLY A 54 4.37 -12.25 -25.11
C GLY A 54 5.40 -12.94 -24.21
N VAL A 55 6.56 -12.34 -23.97
CA VAL A 55 7.62 -12.91 -23.11
C VAL A 55 7.33 -12.61 -21.64
N TYR A 56 7.38 -13.63 -20.78
CA TYR A 56 7.19 -13.45 -19.33
C TYR A 56 8.30 -12.60 -18.71
N VAL A 57 7.91 -11.60 -17.94
CA VAL A 57 8.84 -10.73 -17.20
C VAL A 57 9.14 -11.38 -15.85
N PRO A 58 10.42 -11.57 -15.47
CA PRO A 58 10.77 -12.17 -14.18
C PRO A 58 10.24 -11.37 -13.00
N ASP A 59 9.77 -12.05 -11.95
CA ASP A 59 9.22 -11.42 -10.75
C ASP A 59 10.22 -10.46 -10.08
N GLN A 60 11.50 -10.81 -10.04
CA GLN A 60 12.54 -9.95 -9.47
C GLN A 60 12.66 -8.61 -10.21
N VAL A 61 12.46 -8.60 -11.53
CA VAL A 61 12.45 -7.37 -12.32
C VAL A 61 11.19 -6.58 -11.99
N ARG A 62 10.02 -7.21 -12.00
CA ARG A 62 8.74 -6.58 -11.65
C ARG A 62 8.74 -5.96 -10.26
N GLU A 63 9.28 -6.66 -9.26
CA GLU A 63 9.47 -6.16 -7.90
C GLU A 63 10.43 -4.97 -7.83
N ARG A 64 11.46 -4.92 -8.68
CA ARG A 64 12.37 -3.79 -8.73
C ARG A 64 11.69 -2.58 -9.38
N GLU A 65 10.98 -2.78 -10.47
CA GLU A 65 10.25 -1.72 -11.17
C GLU A 65 9.11 -1.16 -10.30
N SER A 66 8.38 -2.01 -9.58
CA SER A 66 7.29 -1.59 -8.69
C SER A 66 7.76 -0.68 -7.55
N ARG A 67 9.02 -0.81 -7.11
CA ARG A 67 9.62 0.11 -6.11
C ARG A 67 9.73 1.54 -6.62
N ALA A 68 9.78 1.78 -7.93
CA ALA A 68 9.88 3.11 -8.51
C ALA A 68 8.64 3.51 -9.31
N THR A 69 7.61 2.67 -9.31
CA THR A 69 6.36 2.94 -10.01
C THR A 69 5.65 4.15 -9.40
N VAL A 70 5.04 4.93 -10.28
CA VAL A 70 4.16 6.05 -9.90
C VAL A 70 2.70 5.65 -9.94
N VAL A 71 2.36 4.43 -10.34
CA VAL A 71 0.98 3.94 -10.43
C VAL A 71 0.66 3.06 -9.24
N ALA A 72 -0.48 3.27 -8.59
CA ALA A 72 -0.94 2.43 -7.50
C ALA A 72 -2.45 2.22 -7.54
N TYR A 73 -2.90 1.10 -7.00
CA TYR A 73 -4.30 0.75 -6.82
C TYR A 73 -4.76 1.09 -5.40
N VAL A 74 -5.90 1.76 -5.24
CA VAL A 74 -6.43 2.19 -3.94
C VAL A 74 -7.11 1.01 -3.25
N ILE A 75 -6.52 0.56 -2.14
CA ILE A 75 -7.03 -0.59 -1.37
C ILE A 75 -8.04 -0.13 -0.32
N LYS A 76 -7.69 0.90 0.47
CA LYS A 76 -8.53 1.43 1.55
C LYS A 76 -8.30 2.92 1.78
N LEU A 77 -9.36 3.62 2.12
CA LEU A 77 -9.28 5.00 2.62
C LEU A 77 -9.29 5.02 4.15
N GLY A 78 -8.50 5.92 4.72
CA GLY A 78 -8.56 6.23 6.14
C GLY A 78 -9.85 6.97 6.49
N PRO A 79 -10.30 6.90 7.75
CA PRO A 79 -11.59 7.43 8.16
C PRO A 79 -11.70 8.97 8.06
N LEU A 80 -10.58 9.69 7.90
CA LEU A 80 -10.56 11.15 7.74
C LEU A 80 -10.01 11.59 6.37
N ALA A 81 -9.75 10.65 5.46
CA ALA A 81 -9.24 10.99 4.13
C ALA A 81 -10.25 11.88 3.41
N TYR A 82 -9.77 12.97 2.81
CA TYR A 82 -10.57 13.96 2.08
C TYR A 82 -11.64 14.70 2.91
N GLN A 83 -11.56 14.68 4.25
CA GLN A 83 -12.51 15.41 5.09
C GLN A 83 -12.11 16.87 5.38
N ASP A 84 -10.88 17.26 5.05
CA ASP A 84 -10.40 18.63 5.19
C ASP A 84 -10.94 19.52 4.07
N ARG A 85 -11.98 20.29 4.38
CA ARG A 85 -12.64 21.18 3.41
C ARG A 85 -11.77 22.35 2.96
N ASP A 86 -10.85 22.82 3.80
CA ASP A 86 -9.96 23.93 3.40
C ASP A 86 -8.95 23.45 2.35
N LYS A 87 -8.60 22.16 2.41
CA LYS A 87 -7.66 21.51 1.50
C LYS A 87 -8.32 21.00 0.21
N PHE A 88 -9.52 20.43 0.31
CA PHE A 88 -10.17 19.73 -0.81
C PHE A 88 -11.42 20.45 -1.37
N GLY A 89 -11.90 21.48 -0.68
CA GLY A 89 -13.14 22.18 -1.02
C GLY A 89 -14.38 21.33 -0.77
N ASP A 90 -15.48 21.71 -1.43
CA ASP A 90 -16.74 20.95 -1.43
C ASP A 90 -16.82 19.93 -2.58
N ASN A 91 -15.67 19.57 -3.17
CA ASN A 91 -15.59 18.61 -4.26
C ASN A 91 -15.63 17.16 -3.75
N ASP A 92 -15.92 16.23 -4.66
CA ASP A 92 -15.78 14.81 -4.37
C ASP A 92 -14.32 14.44 -4.04
N PRO A 93 -14.11 13.38 -3.23
CA PRO A 93 -12.79 12.81 -2.99
C PRO A 93 -12.00 12.61 -4.28
N TRP A 94 -10.69 12.90 -4.27
CA TRP A 94 -9.85 12.75 -5.47
C TRP A 94 -9.75 11.29 -5.96
N CYS A 95 -9.96 10.32 -5.07
CA CYS A 95 -10.10 8.90 -5.42
C CYS A 95 -10.95 8.15 -4.39
N LYS A 96 -11.40 6.94 -4.75
CA LYS A 96 -12.09 5.99 -3.85
C LYS A 96 -11.41 4.61 -3.87
N GLU A 97 -11.85 3.73 -2.96
CA GLU A 97 -11.42 2.32 -2.97
C GLU A 97 -11.73 1.68 -4.33
N GLY A 98 -10.73 1.04 -4.92
CA GLY A 98 -10.84 0.41 -6.23
C GLY A 98 -10.38 1.25 -7.42
N ASP A 99 -10.00 2.51 -7.22
CA ASP A 99 -9.45 3.34 -8.30
C ASP A 99 -7.96 3.06 -8.52
N TRP A 100 -7.51 3.32 -9.75
CA TRP A 100 -6.09 3.45 -10.07
C TRP A 100 -5.68 4.92 -10.01
N VAL A 101 -4.54 5.18 -9.38
CA VAL A 101 -4.03 6.53 -9.14
C VAL A 101 -2.55 6.66 -9.48
N CYS A 102 -2.17 7.85 -9.89
CA CYS A 102 -0.79 8.29 -9.96
C CYS A 102 -0.38 8.92 -8.62
N ILE A 103 0.78 8.53 -8.11
CA ILE A 103 1.39 9.00 -6.87
C ILE A 103 2.84 9.44 -7.12
N GLY A 104 3.40 10.22 -6.21
CA GLY A 104 4.84 10.50 -6.24
C GLY A 104 5.66 9.20 -6.17
N ARG A 105 6.74 9.11 -6.95
CA ARG A 105 7.62 7.92 -7.01
C ARG A 105 8.09 7.41 -5.64
N TYR A 106 8.28 8.32 -4.70
CA TYR A 106 8.73 8.03 -3.34
C TYR A 106 7.69 8.41 -2.27
N ALA A 107 6.43 8.61 -2.68
CA ALA A 107 5.35 8.96 -1.77
C ALA A 107 5.05 7.80 -0.80
N GLY A 108 4.73 8.19 0.43
CA GLY A 108 4.30 7.29 1.48
C GLY A 108 5.36 6.35 2.09
N SER A 109 4.90 5.59 3.08
CA SER A 109 5.67 4.55 3.77
C SER A 109 5.39 3.18 3.15
N ARG A 110 6.45 2.38 2.95
CA ARG A 110 6.37 1.07 2.28
C ARG A 110 6.36 -0.08 3.28
N PHE A 111 5.54 -1.08 3.01
CA PHE A 111 5.42 -2.28 3.84
C PHE A 111 5.35 -3.51 2.94
N ASN A 112 6.07 -4.56 3.30
CA ASN A 112 5.90 -5.87 2.69
C ASN A 112 4.86 -6.66 3.48
N ILE A 113 3.87 -7.20 2.78
CA ILE A 113 2.87 -8.09 3.34
C ILE A 113 2.83 -9.40 2.56
N GLU A 114 2.12 -10.38 3.10
CA GLU A 114 1.77 -11.60 2.37
C GLU A 114 0.92 -11.22 1.14
N GLY A 115 1.53 -11.25 -0.05
CA GLY A 115 0.90 -10.83 -1.31
C GLY A 115 1.54 -9.64 -2.02
N GLY A 116 2.57 -9.00 -1.45
CA GLY A 116 3.37 -7.97 -2.14
C GLY A 116 3.68 -6.74 -1.31
N GLU A 117 4.17 -5.69 -1.97
CA GLU A 117 4.38 -4.37 -1.37
C GLU A 117 3.05 -3.61 -1.29
N VAL A 118 2.80 -2.95 -0.16
CA VAL A 118 1.77 -1.92 -0.02
C VAL A 118 2.40 -0.63 0.48
N ARG A 119 1.76 0.49 0.19
CA ARG A 119 2.17 1.81 0.67
C ARG A 119 1.05 2.49 1.42
N ILE A 120 1.41 3.24 2.44
CA ILE A 120 0.51 4.20 3.08
C ILE A 120 0.97 5.59 2.69
N ILE A 121 0.10 6.29 1.97
CA ILE A 121 0.30 7.67 1.50
C ILE A 121 -0.65 8.61 2.26
N ASN A 122 -0.40 9.92 2.20
CA ASN A 122 -1.40 10.91 2.57
C ASN A 122 -2.40 11.10 1.41
N ASP A 123 -3.58 11.62 1.73
CA ASP A 123 -4.65 11.87 0.76
C ASP A 123 -4.32 12.92 -0.32
N ASP A 124 -3.40 13.85 -0.02
CA ASP A 124 -2.86 14.83 -1.00
C ASP A 124 -1.75 14.30 -1.90
N GLU A 125 -1.21 13.12 -1.65
CA GLU A 125 -0.17 12.54 -2.50
C GLU A 125 -0.76 11.90 -3.78
N VAL A 126 -2.09 11.89 -3.92
CA VAL A 126 -2.79 11.48 -5.15
C VAL A 126 -2.68 12.60 -6.18
N ILE A 127 -1.97 12.33 -7.28
CA ILE A 127 -1.68 13.30 -8.34
C ILE A 127 -2.77 13.28 -9.43
N ALA A 128 -3.24 12.09 -9.79
CA ALA A 128 -4.27 11.89 -10.80
C ALA A 128 -4.94 10.52 -10.65
N THR A 129 -6.17 10.37 -11.15
CA THR A 129 -6.80 9.07 -11.38
C THR A 129 -6.56 8.62 -12.82
N ILE A 130 -6.47 7.31 -13.02
CA ILE A 130 -6.32 6.69 -14.35
C ILE A 130 -7.27 5.50 -14.48
N VAL A 131 -7.55 5.11 -15.71
CA VAL A 131 -8.45 3.97 -16.00
C VAL A 131 -7.67 2.66 -16.05
N ASP A 132 -6.56 2.66 -16.81
CA ASP A 132 -5.71 1.50 -17.00
C ASP A 132 -4.28 1.79 -16.49
N PRO A 133 -3.72 0.98 -15.57
CA PRO A 133 -2.34 1.14 -15.13
C PRO A 133 -1.30 0.96 -16.24
N ASP A 134 -1.62 0.25 -17.32
CA ASP A 134 -0.72 0.03 -18.45
C ASP A 134 -0.56 1.24 -19.38
N ASP A 135 -1.47 2.22 -19.29
CA ASP A 135 -1.39 3.47 -20.06
C ASP A 135 -0.26 4.38 -19.56
N VAL A 136 0.17 4.21 -18.30
CA VAL A 136 1.24 5.02 -17.70
C VAL A 136 2.57 4.30 -17.83
N LYS A 137 3.39 4.77 -18.78
CA LYS A 137 4.76 4.29 -18.95
C LYS A 137 5.67 4.90 -17.88
N ASN A 138 6.30 4.06 -17.07
CA ASN A 138 7.40 4.50 -16.22
C ASN A 138 8.62 4.83 -17.10
N TYR A 139 8.93 6.11 -17.29
CA TYR A 139 10.19 6.54 -17.91
C TYR A 139 11.34 6.20 -16.95
N GLY A 140 11.96 5.03 -17.15
CA GLY A 140 12.96 4.50 -16.24
C GLY A 140 13.41 3.08 -16.58
N ALA A 141 13.53 2.74 -17.86
CA ALA A 141 14.33 1.63 -18.36
C ALA A 141 15.12 2.12 -19.58
#